data_AF-A0A9W8PMU8-F1
#
_entry.id   AF-A0A9W8PMU8-F1
#
_cell.length_a   1.000
_cell.length_b   1.000
_cell.length_c   1.000
_cell.angle_alpha   90.00
_cell.angle_beta   90.00
_cell.angle_gamma   90.00
#
_symmetry.space_group_name_H-M   'P 1'
#
loop_
_entity.id
_entity.type
_entity.pdbx_description
1 polymer ?
#
loop_
_entity_poly.entity_id
_entity_poly.type
_entity_poly.pdbx_seq_one_letter_code
_entity_poly.pdbx_strand_id
1 'polypeptide(L)'
;MPFDIDTTRRNKAPRPLSDSERARVEEFIDSIHYSARYSDSEFEYRHVQLPKAMLKAIPKDYHDSSKGTLKLLWEEEWRALGITQVRHDVRAFV
;
A
#
# COMPACT_ATOMS: atom_id res chain seq x y z
N MET A 1 13.39 8.33 -18.71
CA MET A 1 13.29 6.86 -18.57
C MET A 1 11.87 6.58 -18.11
N PRO A 2 11.02 5.88 -18.88
CA PRO A 2 9.76 5.40 -18.32
C PRO A 2 10.09 4.55 -17.10
N PHE A 3 9.47 4.81 -15.95
CA PHE A 3 9.54 3.89 -14.83
C PHE A 3 8.91 2.58 -15.31
N ASP A 4 9.71 1.53 -15.47
CA ASP A 4 9.24 0.18 -15.80
C ASP A 4 8.51 -0.41 -14.58
N ILE A 5 7.37 0.20 -14.21
CA ILE A 5 6.47 -0.32 -13.19
C ILE A 5 5.89 -1.60 -13.77
N ASP A 6 6.39 -2.73 -13.29
CA ASP A 6 5.88 -4.03 -13.65
C ASP A 6 4.48 -4.23 -13.05
N THR A 7 3.47 -3.80 -13.80
CA THR A 7 2.05 -3.89 -13.41
C THR A 7 1.54 -5.32 -13.32
N THR A 8 2.30 -6.32 -13.80
CA THR A 8 1.97 -7.74 -13.63
C THR A 8 2.05 -8.19 -12.17
N ARG A 9 2.73 -7.40 -11.32
CA ARG A 9 2.86 -7.63 -9.87
C ARG A 9 1.65 -7.19 -9.05
N ARG A 10 0.56 -6.74 -9.69
CA ARG A 10 -0.71 -6.36 -9.06
C ARG A 10 -1.75 -7.48 -9.22
N ASN A 11 -2.74 -7.54 -8.33
CA ASN A 11 -3.92 -8.39 -8.54
C ASN A 11 -4.68 -7.98 -9.81
N LYS A 12 -5.31 -8.94 -10.51
CA LYS A 12 -6.07 -8.64 -11.75
C LYS A 12 -7.23 -7.67 -11.53
N ALA A 13 -7.85 -7.72 -10.37
CA ALA A 13 -8.89 -6.80 -9.90
C ALA A 13 -8.67 -6.51 -8.40
N PRO A 14 -9.19 -5.39 -7.88
CA PRO A 14 -9.11 -5.09 -6.45
C PRO A 14 -9.76 -6.20 -5.63
N ARG A 15 -9.04 -6.72 -4.63
CA ARG A 15 -9.61 -7.69 -3.68
C ARG A 15 -10.01 -6.96 -2.40
N PRO A 16 -11.30 -6.87 -2.03
CA PRO A 16 -11.69 -6.31 -0.75
C PRO A 16 -11.24 -7.20 0.43
N LEU A 17 -10.96 -6.58 1.58
CA LEU A 17 -10.75 -7.29 2.84
C LEU A 17 -12.10 -7.78 3.38
N SER A 18 -12.12 -8.97 3.97
CA SER A 18 -13.25 -9.41 4.81
C SER A 18 -13.29 -8.64 6.13
N ASP A 19 -14.44 -8.64 6.82
CA ASP A 19 -14.59 -7.93 8.11
C ASP A 19 -13.57 -8.39 9.16
N SER A 20 -13.26 -9.70 9.20
CA SER A 20 -12.26 -10.25 10.11
C SER A 20 -10.83 -9.83 9.76
N GLU A 21 -10.50 -9.73 8.47
CA GLU A 21 -9.17 -9.25 8.04
C GLU A 21 -9.02 -7.75 8.33
N ARG A 22 -10.07 -6.97 8.06
CA ARG A 22 -10.11 -5.53 8.34
C ARG A 22 -9.92 -5.25 9.83
N ALA A 23 -10.63 -5.96 10.71
CA ALA A 23 -10.51 -5.78 12.16
C ALA A 23 -9.07 -6.03 12.67
N ARG A 24 -8.32 -6.97 12.07
CA ARG A 24 -6.92 -7.23 12.44
C ARG A 24 -5.97 -6.12 12.00
N VAL A 25 -6.24 -5.52 10.86
CA VAL A 25 -5.39 -4.43 10.33
C VAL A 25 -5.68 -3.11 11.04
N GLU A 26 -6.93 -2.91 11.46
CA GLU A 26 -7.42 -1.71 12.15
C GLU A 26 -6.63 -1.37 13.42
N GLU A 27 -6.19 -2.38 14.18
CA GLU A 27 -5.35 -2.23 15.38
C GLU A 27 -4.05 -1.43 15.12
N PHE A 28 -3.56 -1.43 13.88
CA PHE A 28 -2.26 -0.84 13.54
C PHE A 28 -2.35 0.50 12.81
N ILE A 29 -3.55 0.98 12.48
CA ILE A 29 -3.73 2.16 11.62
C ILE A 29 -3.05 3.40 12.23
N ASP A 30 -3.19 3.61 13.54
CA ASP A 30 -2.58 4.76 14.24
C ASP A 30 -1.05 4.71 14.28
N SER A 31 -0.46 3.54 14.02
CA SER A 31 0.99 3.32 13.97
C SER A 31 1.57 3.44 12.55
N ILE A 32 0.75 3.75 11.54
CA ILE A 32 1.22 3.98 10.17
C ILE A 32 2.00 5.30 10.12
N HIS A 33 3.24 5.25 9.65
CA HIS A 33 4.07 6.44 9.51
C HIS A 33 4.09 6.94 8.07
N TYR A 34 3.98 8.25 7.90
CA TYR A 34 3.98 8.91 6.61
C TYR A 34 5.19 9.82 6.50
N SER A 35 5.99 9.63 5.45
CA SER A 35 7.14 10.50 5.21
C SER A 35 6.73 11.93 4.89
N ALA A 36 7.68 12.85 4.97
CA ALA A 36 7.57 14.14 4.29
C ALA A 36 7.36 13.91 2.79
N ARG A 37 6.64 14.84 2.14
CA ARG A 37 6.44 14.84 0.70
C ARG A 37 7.68 15.41 0.00
N TYR A 38 8.00 14.87 -1.15
CA TYR A 38 9.09 15.34 -2.02
C TYR A 38 8.62 15.27 -3.47
N SER A 39 9.14 16.12 -4.33
CA SER A 39 8.67 16.24 -5.72
C SER A 39 9.84 16.37 -6.68
N ASP A 40 9.62 15.93 -7.92
CA ASP A 40 10.45 16.30 -9.07
C ASP A 40 9.67 17.28 -9.97
N SER A 41 10.08 17.44 -11.23
CA SER A 41 9.41 18.31 -12.21
C SER A 41 8.05 17.80 -12.69
N GLU A 42 7.73 16.52 -12.47
CA GLU A 42 6.57 15.84 -13.05
C GLU A 42 5.60 15.30 -11.98
N PHE A 43 6.11 14.86 -10.81
CA PHE A 43 5.32 14.16 -9.80
C PHE A 43 5.66 14.58 -8.36
N GLU A 44 4.68 14.39 -7.48
CA GLU A 44 4.84 14.44 -6.02
C GLU A 44 4.84 13.01 -5.46
N TYR A 45 5.75 12.74 -4.53
CA TYR A 45 6.01 11.43 -3.95
C TYR A 45 5.94 11.47 -2.44
N ARG A 46 5.62 10.32 -1.86
CA ARG A 46 5.68 10.03 -0.43
C ARG A 46 5.79 8.52 -0.23
N HIS A 47 6.50 8.09 0.81
CA HIS A 47 6.47 6.70 1.23
C HIS A 47 5.67 6.53 2.52
N VAL A 48 5.04 5.37 2.66
CA VAL A 48 4.26 4.98 3.84
C VAL A 48 4.97 3.81 4.50
N GLN A 49 5.31 3.94 5.77
CA GLN A 49 5.95 2.86 6.53
C GLN A 49 4.90 2.19 7.41
N LEU A 50 4.69 0.89 7.16
CA LEU A 50 3.81 0.07 7.96
C LEU A 50 4.59 -0.57 9.13
N PRO A 51 3.99 -0.67 10.34
CA PRO A 51 4.61 -1.39 11.43
C PRO A 51 4.76 -2.88 11.07
N LYS A 52 5.88 -3.49 11.48
CA LYS A 52 6.19 -4.90 11.16
C LYS A 52 5.11 -5.90 11.62
N ALA A 53 4.37 -5.57 12.68
CA ALA A 53 3.25 -6.38 13.16
C ALA A 53 2.07 -6.35 12.18
N MET A 54 1.75 -5.19 11.62
CA MET A 54 0.71 -5.04 10.60
C MET A 54 1.03 -5.84 9.34
N LEU A 55 2.30 -5.87 8.90
CA LEU A 55 2.71 -6.70 7.75
C LEU A 55 2.37 -8.18 7.91
N LYS A 56 2.27 -8.69 9.15
CA LYS A 56 1.85 -10.08 9.43
C LYS A 56 0.32 -10.25 9.46
N ALA A 57 -0.42 -9.18 9.71
CA ALA A 57 -1.88 -9.16 9.73
C ALA A 57 -2.49 -9.01 8.32
N ILE A 58 -1.73 -8.48 7.36
CA ILE A 58 -2.14 -8.33 5.97
C ILE A 58 -2.35 -9.71 5.31
N PRO A 59 -3.44 -9.91 4.52
CA PRO A 59 -3.69 -11.17 3.84
C PRO A 59 -2.56 -11.56 2.88
N LYS A 60 -2.22 -12.86 2.85
CA LYS A 60 -1.12 -13.38 2.00
C LYS A 60 -1.28 -13.06 0.52
N ASP A 61 -2.50 -12.91 0.02
CA ASP A 61 -2.73 -12.59 -1.40
C ASP A 61 -2.30 -11.17 -1.77
N TYR A 62 -2.04 -10.29 -0.79
CA TYR A 62 -1.44 -8.97 -1.00
C TYR A 62 0.09 -9.03 -0.99
N HIS A 63 0.69 -10.16 -0.63
CA HIS A 63 2.14 -10.36 -0.65
C HIS A 63 2.60 -10.93 -1.98
N ASP A 64 3.76 -10.45 -2.42
CA ASP A 64 4.54 -11.05 -3.49
C ASP A 64 5.47 -12.11 -2.89
N SER A 65 5.03 -13.37 -2.93
CA SER A 65 5.78 -14.52 -2.40
C SER A 65 7.17 -14.70 -3.01
N SER A 66 7.41 -14.14 -4.21
CA SER A 66 8.72 -14.26 -4.88
C SER A 66 9.76 -13.26 -4.34
N LYS A 67 9.30 -12.10 -3.86
CA LYS A 67 10.18 -11.00 -3.42
C LYS A 67 10.08 -10.68 -1.94
N GLY A 68 9.16 -11.30 -1.21
CA GLY A 68 8.95 -11.03 0.22
C GLY A 68 8.47 -9.59 0.51
N THR A 69 7.86 -8.95 -0.49
CA THR A 69 7.32 -7.58 -0.41
C THR A 69 5.80 -7.61 -0.59
N LEU A 70 5.13 -6.48 -0.41
CA LEU A 70 3.75 -6.36 -0.89
C LEU A 70 3.73 -6.32 -2.43
N LYS A 71 2.63 -6.82 -2.99
CA LYS A 71 2.28 -6.59 -4.39
C LYS A 71 2.05 -5.10 -4.63
N LEU A 72 2.02 -4.71 -5.90
CA LEU A 72 1.41 -3.43 -6.24
C LEU A 72 -0.07 -3.51 -5.88
N LEU A 73 -0.56 -2.55 -5.11
CA LEU A 73 -1.94 -2.52 -4.62
C LEU A 73 -2.80 -1.58 -5.46
N TRP A 74 -4.07 -1.93 -5.63
CA TRP A 74 -5.08 -1.01 -6.12
C TRP A 74 -5.40 0.07 -5.09
N GLU A 75 -6.06 1.15 -5.53
CA GLU A 75 -6.44 2.25 -4.64
C GLU A 75 -7.33 1.79 -3.50
N GLU A 76 -8.32 0.98 -3.81
CA GLU A 76 -9.26 0.40 -2.86
C GLU A 76 -8.56 -0.52 -1.85
N GLU A 77 -7.52 -1.23 -2.29
CA GLU A 77 -6.76 -2.16 -1.44
C GLU A 77 -5.90 -1.41 -0.42
N TRP A 78 -5.13 -0.41 -0.83
CA TRP A 78 -4.31 0.34 0.14
C TRP A 78 -5.17 1.23 1.04
N ARG A 79 -6.30 1.77 0.56
CA ARG A 79 -7.27 2.49 1.40
C ARG A 79 -7.89 1.58 2.46
N ALA A 80 -8.22 0.34 2.09
CA ALA A 80 -8.77 -0.65 3.04
C ALA A 80 -7.77 -1.04 4.14
N LEU A 81 -6.46 -0.89 3.91
CA LEU A 81 -5.42 -1.06 4.92
C LEU A 81 -5.30 0.14 5.90
N GLY A 82 -6.14 1.17 5.74
CA GLY A 82 -6.09 2.38 6.57
C GLY A 82 -5.06 3.41 6.12
N ILE A 83 -4.42 3.21 4.98
CA ILE A 83 -3.53 4.21 4.39
C ILE A 83 -4.40 5.35 3.84
N THR A 84 -4.08 6.59 4.25
CA THR A 84 -4.82 7.79 3.84
C THR A 84 -3.90 8.79 3.14
N GLN A 85 -4.43 9.44 2.10
CA GLN A 85 -3.72 10.44 1.31
C GLN A 85 -4.69 11.47 0.73
N VAL A 86 -4.30 12.74 0.79
CA VAL A 86 -5.18 13.90 0.56
C VAL A 86 -5.27 14.39 -0.89
N ARG A 87 -4.56 13.79 -1.86
CA ARG A 87 -4.64 14.17 -3.30
C ARG A 87 -4.38 13.00 -4.24
N HIS A 88 -5.05 13.01 -5.40
CA HIS A 88 -4.97 11.98 -6.45
C HIS A 88 -3.61 11.91 -7.17
N ASP A 89 -2.89 13.04 -7.25
CA ASP A 89 -1.64 13.11 -8.03
C ASP A 89 -0.40 12.59 -7.29
N VAL A 90 -0.56 12.13 -6.04
CA VAL A 90 0.54 11.67 -5.22
C VAL A 90 0.61 10.14 -5.27
N ARG A 91 1.70 9.60 -5.82
CA ARG A 91 1.95 8.15 -5.80
C ARG A 91 2.45 7.74 -4.42
N ALA A 92 1.63 7.02 -3.65
CA ALA A 92 2.08 6.35 -2.44
C ALA A 92 2.76 5.04 -2.81
N PHE A 93 4.00 4.88 -2.33
CA PHE A 93 4.72 3.62 -2.34
C PHE A 93 4.78 3.08 -0.91
N VAL A 94 4.37 1.82 -0.74
CA VAL A 94 4.42 1.05 0.52
C VAL A 94 5.60 0.09 0.46
#